data_AF-A0A3N9R7E1-F1
#
_entry.id   AF-A0A3N9R7E1-F1
#
_cell.length_a   1.000
_cell.length_b   1.000
_cell.length_c   1.000
_cell.angle_alpha   90.00
_cell.angle_beta   90.00
_cell.angle_gamma   90.00
#
_symmetry.space_group_name_H-M   'P 1'
#
loop_
_entity.id
_entity.type
_entity.pdbx_description
1 polymer ?
#
loop_
_entity_poly.entity_id
_entity_poly.type
_entity_poly.pdbx_seq_one_letter_code
_entity_poly.pdbx_strand_id
1 'polypeptide(L)'
;MNPFAGMDPTIEEYVKANGSTLFTEWAGEPARFFHLPGHPPFECFQVSINPPRAGRVAVFARSIDTNDGSELEESWEAPVQELSSLLVKATRAVQVWRNRLQQNLPPSDGDFYV
;
A
#
# COMPACT_ATOMS: atom_id res chain seq x y z
N MET A 1 -20.30 -8.77 -13.24
CA MET A 1 -20.35 -9.46 -11.93
C MET A 1 -19.23 -8.88 -11.08
N ASN A 2 -19.47 -8.49 -9.83
CA ASN A 2 -18.42 -7.93 -8.95
C ASN A 2 -17.72 -9.08 -8.20
N PRO A 3 -16.46 -9.42 -8.52
CA PRO A 3 -15.75 -10.52 -7.85
C PRO A 3 -15.30 -10.16 -6.42
N PHE A 4 -15.38 -8.88 -6.03
CA PHE A 4 -14.96 -8.38 -4.72
C PHE A 4 -16.09 -8.28 -3.71
N ALA A 5 -17.34 -8.59 -4.07
CA ALA A 5 -18.50 -8.31 -3.23
C ALA A 5 -18.41 -8.86 -1.79
N GLY A 6 -17.79 -10.02 -1.59
CA GLY A 6 -17.58 -10.61 -0.26
C GLY A 6 -16.43 -10.01 0.56
N MET A 7 -15.61 -9.14 -0.05
CA MET A 7 -14.44 -8.50 0.53
C MET A 7 -14.60 -6.98 0.65
N ASP A 8 -15.49 -6.38 -0.16
CA ASP A 8 -15.72 -4.94 -0.22
C ASP A 8 -15.89 -4.29 1.17
N PRO A 9 -16.70 -4.83 2.10
CA PRO A 9 -16.82 -4.23 3.44
C PRO A 9 -15.48 -4.11 4.18
N THR A 10 -14.63 -5.13 4.10
CA THR A 10 -13.30 -5.13 4.73
C THR A 10 -12.34 -4.15 4.05
N ILE A 11 -12.38 -4.08 2.72
CA ILE A 11 -11.54 -3.15 1.95
C ILE A 11 -11.95 -1.70 2.25
N GLU A 12 -13.25 -1.41 2.22
CA GLU A 12 -13.80 -0.07 2.49
C GLU A 12 -13.47 0.40 3.90
N GLU A 13 -13.67 -0.45 4.91
CA GLU A 13 -13.31 -0.15 6.29
C GLU A 13 -11.82 0.20 6.41
N TYR A 14 -10.97 -0.61 5.80
CA TYR A 14 -9.52 -0.43 5.88
C TYR A 14 -9.05 0.84 5.16
N VAL A 15 -9.57 1.10 3.96
CA VAL A 15 -9.24 2.32 3.19
C VAL A 15 -9.70 3.56 3.92
N LYS A 16 -10.91 3.54 4.50
CA LYS A 16 -11.43 4.63 5.33
C LYS A 16 -10.56 4.87 6.56
N ALA A 17 -10.11 3.82 7.24
CA ALA A 17 -9.23 3.94 8.41
C ALA A 17 -7.87 4.57 8.07
N ASN A 18 -7.39 4.44 6.83
CA ASN A 18 -6.17 5.07 6.34
C ASN A 18 -6.39 6.46 5.72
N GLY A 19 -7.62 6.98 5.74
CA GLY A 19 -7.96 8.28 5.15
C GLY A 19 -7.73 8.33 3.63
N SER A 20 -7.75 7.17 2.96
CA SER A 20 -7.51 7.06 1.52
C SER A 20 -8.83 6.94 0.74
N THR A 21 -8.73 6.91 -0.58
CA THR A 21 -9.86 6.74 -1.50
C THR A 21 -9.77 5.37 -2.16
N LEU A 22 -10.87 4.60 -2.09
CA LEU A 22 -10.96 3.29 -2.76
C LEU A 22 -11.38 3.50 -4.21
N PHE A 23 -10.57 2.99 -5.13
CA PHE A 23 -10.89 2.88 -6.53
C PHE A 23 -11.43 1.48 -6.82
N THR A 24 -12.56 1.41 -7.50
CA THR A 24 -13.34 0.18 -7.71
C THR A 24 -13.31 -0.34 -9.15
N GLU A 25 -12.63 0.37 -10.05
CA GLU A 25 -12.54 0.07 -11.46
C GLU A 25 -11.20 0.55 -12.03
N TRP A 26 -10.65 -0.18 -13.00
CA TRP A 26 -9.54 0.26 -13.82
C TRP A 26 -9.75 -0.19 -15.27
N ALA A 27 -9.64 0.74 -16.22
CA ALA A 27 -9.82 0.46 -17.65
C ALA A 27 -11.13 -0.27 -18.00
N GLY A 28 -12.23 0.07 -17.29
CA GLY A 28 -13.54 -0.57 -17.48
C GLY A 28 -13.71 -1.93 -16.80
N GLU A 29 -12.69 -2.44 -16.11
CA GLU A 29 -12.70 -3.73 -15.43
C GLU A 29 -12.78 -3.58 -13.90
N PRO A 30 -13.46 -4.50 -13.19
CA PRO A 30 -13.49 -4.48 -11.73
C PRO A 30 -12.09 -4.53 -11.12
N ALA A 31 -11.76 -3.56 -10.28
CA ALA A 31 -10.48 -3.48 -9.59
C ALA A 31 -10.68 -3.04 -8.13
N ARG A 32 -9.71 -3.30 -7.25
CA ARG A 32 -9.69 -2.70 -5.91
C ARG A 32 -8.30 -2.22 -5.62
N PHE A 33 -8.14 -0.91 -5.52
CA PHE A 33 -6.86 -0.32 -5.15
C PHE A 33 -7.07 1.03 -4.49
N PHE A 34 -6.06 1.48 -3.76
CA PHE A 34 -6.03 2.78 -3.12
C PHE A 34 -4.59 3.29 -3.07
N HIS A 35 -4.44 4.59 -2.89
CA HIS A 35 -3.13 5.23 -2.85
C HIS A 35 -2.72 5.57 -1.43
N LEU A 36 -1.44 5.45 -1.14
CA LEU A 36 -0.83 5.86 0.11
C LEU A 36 0.25 6.91 -0.18
N PRO A 37 0.28 8.03 0.58
CA PRO A 37 1.28 9.07 0.37
C PRO A 37 2.65 8.61 0.89
N GLY A 38 3.72 9.02 0.21
CA GLY A 38 5.11 8.87 0.63
C GLY A 38 5.71 10.14 1.24
N HIS A 39 7.04 10.31 1.12
CA HIS A 39 7.68 11.59 1.41
C HIS A 39 7.36 12.64 0.33
N PRO A 40 6.94 13.85 0.74
CA PRO A 40 6.82 14.97 -0.18
C PRO A 40 8.15 15.25 -0.93
N PRO A 41 8.10 15.83 -2.13
CA PRO A 41 6.90 16.28 -2.83
C PRO A 41 6.18 15.23 -3.71
N PHE A 42 6.84 14.14 -4.13
CA PHE A 42 6.31 13.29 -5.20
C PHE A 42 6.13 11.79 -4.87
N GLU A 43 6.58 11.29 -3.72
CA GLU A 43 6.45 9.85 -3.47
C GLU A 43 4.98 9.42 -3.31
N CYS A 44 4.57 8.40 -4.08
CA CYS A 44 3.23 7.84 -4.06
C CYS A 44 3.29 6.32 -4.20
N PHE A 45 2.42 5.63 -3.48
CA PHE A 45 2.32 4.17 -3.48
C PHE A 45 0.91 3.73 -3.78
N GLN A 46 0.77 2.55 -4.37
CA GLN A 46 -0.49 1.88 -4.60
C GLN A 46 -0.55 0.58 -3.82
N VAL A 47 -1.64 0.38 -3.09
CA VAL A 47 -2.03 -0.94 -2.61
C VAL A 47 -3.16 -1.45 -3.52
N SER A 48 -2.97 -2.60 -4.15
CA SER A 48 -3.96 -3.21 -5.03
C SER A 48 -4.31 -4.62 -4.59
N ILE A 49 -5.58 -4.99 -4.70
CA ILE A 49 -6.14 -6.29 -4.35
C ILE A 49 -6.62 -6.96 -5.63
N ASN A 50 -6.12 -8.16 -5.91
CA ASN A 50 -6.59 -8.95 -7.04
C ASN A 50 -7.96 -9.57 -6.75
N PRO A 51 -8.77 -9.85 -7.79
CA PRO A 51 -9.97 -10.66 -7.64
C PRO A 51 -9.65 -12.01 -6.95
N PRO A 52 -10.52 -12.50 -6.06
CA PRO A 52 -10.26 -13.75 -5.37
C PRO A 52 -10.33 -14.92 -6.36
N ARG A 53 -9.39 -15.87 -6.24
CA ARG A 53 -9.31 -17.08 -7.07
C ARG A 53 -9.11 -18.30 -6.18
N ALA A 54 -9.95 -19.31 -6.35
CA ALA A 54 -9.91 -20.55 -5.55
C ALA A 54 -9.89 -20.31 -4.02
N GLY A 55 -10.66 -19.33 -3.53
CA GLY A 55 -10.75 -18.98 -2.11
C GLY A 55 -9.55 -18.21 -1.55
N ARG A 56 -8.61 -17.81 -2.41
CA ARG A 56 -7.42 -17.03 -2.04
C ARG A 56 -7.46 -15.65 -2.68
N VAL A 57 -6.78 -14.70 -2.05
CA VAL A 57 -6.66 -13.31 -2.50
C VAL A 57 -5.20 -12.88 -2.43
N ALA A 58 -4.77 -12.10 -3.43
CA ALA A 58 -3.46 -11.50 -3.46
C ALA A 58 -3.57 -9.98 -3.26
N VAL A 59 -2.69 -9.44 -2.44
CA VAL A 59 -2.55 -7.99 -2.19
C VAL A 59 -1.13 -7.59 -2.54
N PHE A 60 -0.98 -6.44 -3.16
CA PHE A 60 0.30 -5.88 -3.59
C PHE A 60 0.49 -4.50 -3.00
N ALA A 61 1.73 -4.17 -2.67
CA ALA A 61 2.19 -2.81 -2.40
C ALA A 61 3.22 -2.44 -3.47
N ARG A 62 2.97 -1.34 -4.19
CA ARG A 62 3.86 -0.88 -5.27
C ARG A 62 4.14 0.61 -5.16
N SER A 63 5.35 1.04 -5.50
CA SER A 63 5.62 2.45 -5.82
C SER A 63 4.96 2.84 -7.14
N ILE A 64 4.38 4.03 -7.18
CA ILE A 64 3.96 4.70 -8.43
C ILE A 64 5.04 5.68 -8.86
N ASP A 65 5.52 6.47 -7.90
CA ASP A 65 6.57 7.46 -8.09
C ASP A 65 7.43 7.53 -6.82
N THR A 66 8.74 7.68 -6.98
CA THR A 66 9.69 7.83 -5.88
C THR A 66 10.70 8.93 -6.19
N ASN A 67 11.05 9.71 -5.17
CA ASN A 67 11.95 10.86 -5.33
C ASN A 67 13.39 10.43 -5.71
N ASP A 68 13.79 9.20 -5.37
CA ASP A 68 15.14 8.67 -5.57
C ASP A 68 15.23 7.63 -6.70
N GLY A 69 14.12 7.36 -7.40
CA GLY A 69 14.05 6.35 -8.46
C GLY A 69 14.14 4.90 -7.98
N SER A 70 14.11 4.65 -6.66
CA SER A 70 14.01 3.29 -6.12
C SER A 70 12.58 2.76 -6.20
N GLU A 71 12.40 1.45 -6.35
CA GLU A 71 11.08 0.84 -6.52
C GLU A 71 10.72 -0.07 -5.34
N LEU A 72 9.50 0.08 -4.84
CA LEU A 72 8.86 -0.88 -3.95
C LEU A 72 7.95 -1.78 -4.79
N GLU A 73 8.17 -3.09 -4.75
CA GLU A 73 7.21 -4.07 -5.25
C GLU A 73 7.19 -5.29 -4.33
N GLU A 74 6.11 -5.43 -3.57
CA GLU A 74 5.89 -6.57 -2.70
C GLU A 74 4.48 -7.13 -2.89
N SER A 75 4.32 -8.44 -2.67
CA SER A 75 3.05 -9.14 -2.79
C SER A 75 2.88 -10.21 -1.74
N TRP A 76 1.63 -10.43 -1.33
CA TRP A 76 1.25 -11.46 -0.39
C TRP A 76 -0.04 -12.13 -0.84
N GLU A 77 -0.14 -13.44 -0.61
CA GLU A 77 -1.33 -14.21 -0.94
C GLU A 77 -1.75 -15.06 0.26
N ALA A 78 -3.04 -15.06 0.58
CA ALA A 78 -3.62 -15.82 1.67
C ALA A 78 -5.09 -16.19 1.37
N PRO A 79 -5.73 -17.06 2.17
CA PRO A 79 -7.18 -17.22 2.13
C PRO A 79 -7.91 -15.88 2.28
N VAL A 80 -9.10 -15.75 1.66
CA VAL A 80 -9.90 -14.51 1.71
C VAL A 80 -10.18 -14.04 3.14
N GLN A 81 -10.31 -14.96 4.09
CA GLN A 81 -10.55 -14.67 5.51
C GLN A 81 -9.38 -13.91 6.16
N GLU A 82 -8.18 -13.95 5.56
CA GLU A 82 -6.98 -13.26 6.04
C GLU A 82 -6.74 -11.92 5.32
N LEU A 83 -7.70 -11.43 4.53
CA LEU A 83 -7.55 -10.18 3.77
C LEU A 83 -7.11 -9.00 4.65
N SER A 84 -7.71 -8.81 5.83
CA SER A 84 -7.32 -7.74 6.75
C SER A 84 -5.83 -7.81 7.13
N SER A 85 -5.31 -9.02 7.38
CA SER A 85 -3.90 -9.23 7.68
C SER A 85 -3.00 -8.89 6.50
N LEU A 86 -3.43 -9.18 5.26
CA LEU A 86 -2.69 -8.80 4.06
C LEU A 86 -2.67 -7.29 3.85
N LEU A 87 -3.78 -6.59 4.08
CA LEU A 87 -3.86 -5.13 3.98
C LEU A 87 -2.95 -4.45 5.02
N VAL A 88 -2.86 -4.99 6.23
CA VAL A 88 -1.90 -4.56 7.27
C VAL A 88 -0.46 -4.75 6.81
N LYS A 89 -0.12 -5.92 6.23
CA LYS A 89 1.24 -6.18 5.71
C LYS A 89 1.61 -5.20 4.60
N ALA A 90 0.74 -5.01 3.61
CA ALA A 90 0.96 -4.11 2.50
C ALA A 90 1.18 -2.65 2.94
N THR A 91 0.32 -2.16 3.83
CA THR A 91 0.44 -0.80 4.37
C THR A 91 1.70 -0.64 5.21
N ARG A 92 2.05 -1.66 6.01
CA ARG A 92 3.29 -1.66 6.79
C ARG A 92 4.54 -1.65 5.90
N ALA A 93 4.54 -2.37 4.78
CA ALA A 93 5.64 -2.33 3.82
C ALA A 93 5.85 -0.91 3.28
N VAL A 94 4.77 -0.21 2.89
CA VAL A 94 4.82 1.20 2.50
C VAL A 94 5.33 2.09 3.64
N GLN A 95 4.89 1.88 4.88
CA GLN A 95 5.37 2.66 6.04
C GLN A 95 6.87 2.45 6.31
N VAL A 96 7.35 1.21 6.27
CA VAL A 96 8.78 0.88 6.43
C VAL A 96 9.59 1.55 5.33
N TRP A 97 9.11 1.43 4.08
CA TRP A 97 9.75 2.05 2.93
C TRP A 97 9.85 3.57 3.06
N ARG A 98 8.79 4.24 3.50
CA ARG A 98 8.79 5.69 3.75
C ARG A 98 9.84 6.11 4.76
N ASN A 99 10.11 5.27 5.75
CA ASN A 99 11.08 5.57 6.81
C ASN A 99 12.52 5.20 6.43
N ARG A 100 12.77 4.60 5.25
CA ARG A 100 14.11 4.18 4.81
C ARG A 100 15.12 5.32 4.77
N LEU A 101 14.69 6.51 4.36
CA LEU A 101 15.57 7.68 4.24
C LEU A 101 15.91 8.29 5.60
N GLN A 102 15.05 8.16 6.60
CA GLN A 102 15.33 8.62 7.96
C GLN A 102 16.39 7.75 8.65
N GLN A 103 16.51 6.48 8.26
CA GLN A 103 17.51 5.56 8.79
C GLN A 103 18.89 5.73 8.14
N ASN A 104 18.97 6.39 6.98
CA ASN A 104 20.20 6.62 6.23
C ASN A 104 20.74 8.05 6.37
N LEU A 105 20.09 8.91 7.17
CA LEU A 105 20.67 10.20 7.52
C LEU A 105 21.90 9.96 8.41
N PRO A 106 23.09 10.49 8.08
CA PRO A 106 24.17 10.54 9.05
C PRO A 106 23.67 11.29 10.30
N PRO A 107 24.18 10.95 11.50
CA PRO A 107 23.90 11.77 12.68
C PRO A 107 24.20 13.22 12.33
N SER A 108 23.28 14.13 12.66
CA SER A 108 23.47 15.55 12.38
C SER A 108 24.73 16.02 13.10
N ASP A 109 25.79 16.32 12.35
CA ASP A 109 26.95 17.05 12.84
C ASP A 109 26.48 18.47 13.22
N GLY A 110 26.00 18.61 14.44
CA GLY A 110 25.25 19.78 14.86
C GLY A 110 25.37 20.12 16.35
N ASP A 111 26.31 19.52 17.07
CA ASP A 111 26.72 19.95 18.41
C ASP A 111 28.20 20.37 18.41
N PHE A 112 28.52 21.38 17.60
CA PHE A 112 29.68 22.24 17.83
C PHE A 112 29.18 23.67 18.05
N TYR A 113 28.84 23.98 19.30
CA TYR A 113 28.89 25.36 19.77
C TYR A 113 30.14 25.52 20.63
N VAL A 114 30.92 26.52 20.22
CA VAL A 114 32.19 27.01 20.79
C VAL A 114 31.99 27.51 22.22
#